data_AF-A0A6T7XTU9-F1
#
_entry.id   AF-A0A6T7XTU9-F1
#
_cell.length_a   1.000
_cell.length_b   1.000
_cell.length_c   1.000
_cell.angle_alpha   90.00
_cell.angle_beta   90.00
_cell.angle_gamma   90.00
#
_symmetry.space_group_name_H-M   'P 1'
#
loop_
_entity.id
_entity.type
_entity.pdbx_description
1 polymer ?
#
loop_
_entity_poly.entity_id
_entity_poly.type
_entity_poly.pdbx_seq_one_letter_code
_entity_poly.pdbx_strand_id
1 'polypeptide(L)'
;EKMAKELIDQFVLFRSEVHIRSIYDLYFDESKSGILPQSLGPALKACGVKLSAEEVEICFKSADLDENGCLSFQEFEFAVKTQNKVEQWAGSLPLPQLLAHCLLQDRDLSGVNDPLQVISLLSTAEILMSLEIFCQGLKTIIPGMIEMLKTAYKAMDKAEQGNSKFATFKMNCGVVADFHKGLTGRVGYPHLNFDKGMEEEHCIKAGCETFFVSSNYGVRTTPKFEYEMVIGKRTCPAEQILDKKGVAVRVIPSIEALTKNKQALAAKLIKEEVIALVLYTGPMFQVYNTVLRQFPADVFAELDAGGNRYPTTIHVLVSAVAKLARTARLPAGLELYRGLGGLTELPDSFFRPDEHGCRGYMEWGFLSTSSDRATAIQYSGVAEGRPRAMVLRVTTGSINRGACIRWLSQYPSEVEYLWVPCSYLEPSGAILLELAGSGGVVSVVPVCA
;
A
#
# COMPACT_ATOMS: atom_id res chain seq x y z
N GLU A 1 -20.57 -17.09 37.03
CA GLU A 1 -19.90 -18.15 36.23
C GLU A 1 -20.60 -18.48 34.92
N LYS A 2 -21.85 -19.00 34.89
CA LYS A 2 -22.55 -19.34 33.62
C LYS A 2 -22.69 -18.14 32.66
N MET A 3 -23.14 -16.99 33.16
CA MET A 3 -23.27 -15.75 32.38
C MET A 3 -21.92 -15.24 31.87
N ALA A 4 -20.86 -15.36 32.67
CA ALA A 4 -19.50 -14.97 32.27
C ALA A 4 -18.96 -15.89 31.16
N LYS A 5 -19.21 -17.20 31.26
CA LYS A 5 -18.83 -18.17 30.22
C LYS A 5 -19.57 -17.93 28.90
N GLU A 6 -20.88 -17.69 28.95
CA GLU A 6 -21.67 -17.34 27.77
C GLU A 6 -21.20 -16.01 27.14
N LEU A 7 -20.82 -15.02 27.95
CA LEU A 7 -20.26 -13.76 27.49
C LEU A 7 -18.88 -13.94 26.82
N ILE A 8 -18.01 -14.80 27.38
CA ILE A 8 -16.69 -15.13 26.83
C ILE A 8 -16.84 -15.90 25.51
N ASP A 9 -17.74 -16.88 25.44
CA ASP A 9 -18.01 -17.63 24.22
C ASP A 9 -18.56 -16.71 23.12
N GLN A 10 -19.46 -15.77 23.46
CA GLN A 10 -19.94 -14.72 22.54
C GLN A 10 -18.86 -13.70 22.17
N PHE A 11 -17.96 -13.35 23.09
CA PHE A 11 -16.84 -12.45 22.86
C PHE A 11 -15.84 -13.03 21.86
N VAL A 12 -15.52 -14.32 21.99
CA VAL A 12 -14.66 -15.06 21.05
C VAL A 12 -15.29 -15.10 19.65
N LEU A 13 -16.61 -15.23 19.56
CA LEU A 13 -17.31 -15.44 18.29
C LEU A 13 -17.74 -14.15 17.57
N PHE A 14 -18.10 -13.08 18.29
CA PHE A 14 -18.84 -11.97 17.69
C PHE A 14 -18.24 -10.57 17.89
N ARG A 15 -17.20 -10.38 18.75
CA ARG A 15 -16.42 -9.12 18.98
C ARG A 15 -17.17 -7.80 18.68
N SER A 16 -18.45 -7.71 19.02
CA SER A 16 -19.23 -6.51 18.70
C SER A 16 -18.98 -5.47 19.78
N GLU A 17 -19.03 -4.19 19.40
CA GLU A 17 -18.79 -3.07 20.32
C GLU A 17 -19.63 -3.18 21.60
N VAL A 18 -20.91 -3.55 21.48
CA VAL A 18 -21.82 -3.73 22.62
C VAL A 18 -21.31 -4.77 23.62
N HIS A 19 -20.81 -5.92 23.14
CA HIS A 19 -20.28 -6.97 24.01
C HIS A 19 -18.92 -6.57 24.60
N ILE A 20 -18.05 -5.94 23.80
CA ILE A 20 -16.73 -5.47 24.25
C ILE A 20 -16.88 -4.41 25.34
N ARG A 21 -17.79 -3.43 25.14
CA ARG A 21 -18.10 -2.38 26.12
C ARG A 21 -18.63 -2.97 27.42
N SER A 22 -19.57 -3.91 27.33
CA SER A 22 -20.11 -4.58 28.50
C SER A 22 -19.02 -5.32 29.28
N ILE A 23 -18.08 -5.97 28.59
CA ILE A 23 -16.95 -6.66 29.23
C ILE A 23 -15.98 -5.67 29.88
N TYR A 24 -15.64 -4.60 29.18
CA TYR A 24 -14.76 -3.55 29.69
C TYR A 24 -15.29 -2.95 31.00
N ASP A 25 -16.53 -2.45 30.97
CA ASP A 25 -17.15 -1.78 32.11
C ASP A 25 -17.38 -2.72 33.31
N LEU A 26 -17.68 -4.00 33.07
CA LEU A 26 -18.03 -4.95 34.14
C LEU A 26 -16.82 -5.66 34.77
N TYR A 27 -15.75 -5.90 33.99
CA TYR A 27 -14.65 -6.78 34.44
C TYR A 27 -13.28 -6.11 34.45
N PHE A 28 -13.11 -4.99 33.74
CA PHE A 28 -11.80 -4.39 33.54
C PHE A 28 -11.70 -2.96 34.09
N ASP A 29 -12.78 -2.17 34.06
CA ASP A 29 -12.82 -0.78 34.53
C ASP A 29 -13.96 -0.52 35.53
N GLU A 30 -13.98 -1.26 36.64
CA GLU A 30 -15.00 -1.09 37.70
C GLU A 30 -15.02 0.34 38.28
N SER A 31 -13.87 1.02 38.29
CA SER A 31 -13.70 2.38 38.81
C SER A 31 -14.04 3.49 37.81
N LYS A 32 -14.32 3.16 36.55
CA LYS A 32 -14.54 4.11 35.45
C LYS A 32 -13.38 5.10 35.24
N SER A 33 -12.17 4.64 35.49
CA SER A 33 -10.94 5.41 35.40
C SER A 33 -9.95 4.85 34.37
N GLY A 34 -10.34 3.80 33.65
CA GLY A 34 -9.47 3.02 32.78
C GLY A 34 -8.75 1.87 33.51
N ILE A 35 -8.20 0.94 32.72
CA ILE A 35 -7.55 -0.27 33.23
C ILE A 35 -6.10 0.05 33.60
N LEU A 36 -5.70 -0.24 34.83
CA LEU A 36 -4.32 -0.08 35.29
C LEU A 36 -3.49 -1.36 35.07
N PRO A 37 -2.15 -1.26 34.97
CA PRO A 37 -1.28 -2.43 34.75
C PRO A 37 -1.53 -3.56 35.75
N GLN A 38 -1.70 -3.23 37.02
CA GLN A 38 -1.94 -4.18 38.11
C GLN A 38 -3.33 -4.83 38.09
N SER A 39 -4.33 -4.21 37.46
CA SER A 39 -5.70 -4.73 37.42
C SER A 39 -5.96 -5.64 36.21
N LEU A 40 -5.16 -5.50 35.15
CA LEU A 40 -5.34 -6.28 33.91
C LEU A 40 -5.20 -7.80 34.14
N GLY A 41 -4.16 -8.24 34.84
CA GLY A 41 -3.91 -9.68 35.08
C GLY A 41 -5.04 -10.39 35.84
N PRO A 42 -5.48 -9.86 37.00
CA PRO A 42 -6.65 -10.38 37.71
C PRO A 42 -7.92 -10.42 36.86
N ALA A 43 -8.20 -9.36 36.08
CA ALA A 43 -9.37 -9.28 35.21
C ALA A 43 -9.35 -10.35 34.09
N LEU A 44 -8.20 -10.54 33.43
CA LEU A 44 -8.01 -11.60 32.43
C LEU A 44 -8.24 -12.99 33.01
N LYS A 45 -7.72 -13.23 34.22
CA LYS A 45 -7.90 -14.51 34.93
C LYS A 45 -9.37 -14.76 35.28
N ALA A 46 -10.10 -13.73 35.69
CA ALA A 46 -11.54 -13.80 35.93
C ALA A 46 -12.33 -14.12 34.65
N CYS A 47 -11.83 -13.66 33.49
CA CYS A 47 -12.35 -13.99 32.17
C CYS A 47 -11.86 -15.35 31.63
N GLY A 48 -11.20 -16.19 32.45
CA GLY A 48 -10.73 -17.52 32.04
C GLY A 48 -9.47 -17.52 31.16
N VAL A 49 -8.84 -16.36 30.94
CA VAL A 49 -7.59 -16.22 30.20
C VAL A 49 -6.43 -16.42 31.15
N LYS A 50 -5.52 -17.34 30.82
CA LYS A 50 -4.33 -17.63 31.63
C LYS A 50 -3.09 -17.09 30.93
N LEU A 51 -2.54 -16.00 31.46
CA LEU A 51 -1.28 -15.40 31.04
C LEU A 51 -0.31 -15.34 32.23
N SER A 52 0.99 -15.39 31.95
CA SER A 52 2.04 -15.08 32.92
C SER A 52 2.06 -13.59 33.26
N ALA A 53 2.75 -13.20 34.34
CA ALA A 53 2.90 -11.79 34.69
C ALA A 53 3.62 -11.01 33.59
N GLU A 54 4.65 -11.61 32.98
CA GLU A 54 5.39 -11.01 31.86
C GLU A 54 4.50 -10.84 30.61
N GLU A 55 3.65 -11.82 30.31
CA GLU A 55 2.71 -11.75 29.19
C GLU A 55 1.66 -10.64 29.39
N VAL A 56 1.15 -10.47 30.61
CA VAL A 56 0.23 -9.38 30.96
C VAL A 56 0.89 -8.02 30.77
N GLU A 57 2.15 -7.86 31.20
CA GLU A 57 2.89 -6.61 31.04
C GLU A 57 3.12 -6.27 29.56
N ILE A 58 3.47 -7.27 28.75
CA ILE A 58 3.62 -7.10 27.30
C ILE A 58 2.28 -6.70 26.66
N CYS A 59 1.18 -7.38 27.02
CA CYS A 59 -0.15 -7.05 26.54
C CYS A 59 -0.53 -5.61 26.89
N PHE A 60 -0.31 -5.20 28.14
CA PHE A 60 -0.60 -3.84 28.59
C PHE A 60 0.18 -2.81 27.77
N LYS A 61 1.51 -2.95 27.70
CA LYS A 61 2.38 -2.05 26.93
C LYS A 61 2.05 -1.99 25.45
N SER A 62 1.51 -3.08 24.89
CA SER A 62 1.10 -3.11 23.48
C SER A 62 -0.26 -2.46 23.22
N ALA A 63 -1.11 -2.38 24.25
CA ALA A 63 -2.46 -1.83 24.18
C ALA A 63 -2.51 -0.36 24.62
N ASP A 64 -1.58 0.08 25.47
CA ASP A 64 -1.40 1.47 25.94
C ASP A 64 -0.74 2.27 24.81
N LEU A 65 -1.57 2.80 23.91
CA LEU A 65 -1.11 3.40 22.64
C LEU A 65 -0.61 4.83 22.82
N ASP A 66 -1.20 5.56 23.77
CA ASP A 66 -0.78 6.93 24.11
C ASP A 66 0.26 6.98 25.24
N GLU A 67 0.65 5.81 25.77
CA GLU A 67 1.61 5.63 26.85
C GLU A 67 1.24 6.41 28.13
N ASN A 68 -0.05 6.62 28.37
CA ASN A 68 -0.54 7.33 29.57
C ASN A 68 -0.53 6.43 30.83
N GLY A 69 -0.26 5.12 30.67
CA GLY A 69 -0.19 4.15 31.75
C GLY A 69 -1.56 3.58 32.18
N CYS A 70 -2.60 3.78 31.37
CA CYS A 70 -3.97 3.38 31.65
C CYS A 70 -4.75 3.07 30.36
N LEU A 71 -5.30 1.85 30.23
CA LEU A 71 -6.05 1.48 29.04
C LEU A 71 -7.46 2.07 29.07
N SER A 72 -7.71 3.02 28.18
CA SER A 72 -9.04 3.51 27.83
C SER A 72 -9.90 2.42 27.17
N PHE A 73 -11.20 2.69 27.05
CA PHE A 73 -12.09 1.78 26.32
C PHE A 73 -11.67 1.63 24.86
N GLN A 74 -11.24 2.72 24.22
CA GLN A 74 -10.80 2.73 22.82
C GLN A 74 -9.56 1.85 22.63
N GLU A 75 -8.59 1.94 23.53
CA GLU A 75 -7.39 1.10 23.50
C GLU A 75 -7.68 -0.37 23.77
N PHE A 76 -8.52 -0.65 24.76
CA PHE A 76 -8.97 -2.01 25.03
C PHE A 76 -9.75 -2.59 23.84
N GLU A 77 -10.69 -1.82 23.28
CA GLU A 77 -11.47 -2.23 22.12
C GLU A 77 -10.56 -2.48 20.92
N PHE A 78 -9.59 -1.61 20.67
CA PHE A 78 -8.61 -1.80 19.61
C PHE A 78 -7.78 -3.07 19.85
N ALA A 79 -7.25 -3.29 21.05
CA ALA A 79 -6.48 -4.48 21.40
C ALA A 79 -7.30 -5.76 21.23
N VAL A 80 -8.57 -5.75 21.62
CA VAL A 80 -9.50 -6.88 21.48
C VAL A 80 -9.90 -7.12 20.01
N LYS A 81 -10.19 -6.06 19.25
CA LYS A 81 -10.57 -6.18 17.83
C LYS A 81 -9.38 -6.50 16.93
N THR A 82 -8.17 -6.16 17.36
CA THR A 82 -6.95 -6.46 16.60
C THR A 82 -6.79 -7.97 16.47
N GLN A 83 -6.93 -8.45 15.23
CA GLN A 83 -6.71 -9.86 14.93
C GLN A 83 -5.23 -10.19 15.11
N ASN A 84 -4.94 -11.28 15.83
CA ASN A 84 -3.58 -11.79 15.90
C ASN A 84 -3.15 -12.39 14.54
N LYS A 85 -1.85 -12.66 14.34
CA LYS A 85 -1.34 -13.20 13.06
C LYS A 85 -2.00 -14.52 12.63
N VAL A 86 -2.45 -15.34 13.58
CA VAL A 86 -3.12 -16.62 13.29
C VAL A 86 -4.54 -16.39 12.80
N GLU A 87 -5.28 -15.47 13.44
CA GLU A 87 -6.63 -15.07 13.02
C GLU A 87 -6.61 -14.40 11.64
N GLN A 88 -5.63 -13.51 11.42
CA GLN A 88 -5.38 -12.89 10.12
C GLN A 88 -5.11 -13.93 9.03
N TRP A 89 -4.26 -14.92 9.31
CA TRP A 89 -4.00 -16.02 8.40
C TRP A 89 -5.25 -16.89 8.17
N ALA A 90 -6.00 -17.22 9.23
CA ALA A 90 -7.23 -17.99 9.11
C ALA A 90 -8.29 -17.26 8.27
N GLY A 91 -8.39 -15.94 8.40
CA GLY A 91 -9.25 -15.10 7.56
C GLY A 91 -8.84 -15.04 6.09
N SER A 92 -7.58 -15.38 5.76
CA SER A 92 -7.13 -15.48 4.37
C SER A 92 -7.57 -16.79 3.68
N LEU A 93 -8.05 -17.77 4.45
CA LEU A 93 -8.58 -19.01 3.90
C LEU A 93 -9.88 -18.72 3.12
N PRO A 94 -10.14 -19.39 1.99
CA PRO A 94 -11.32 -19.16 1.17
C PRO A 94 -12.59 -19.80 1.77
N LEU A 95 -12.80 -19.65 3.08
CA LEU A 95 -13.90 -20.28 3.80
C LEU A 95 -15.26 -19.79 3.33
N PRO A 96 -15.49 -18.48 3.08
CA PRO A 96 -16.77 -18.00 2.56
C PRO A 96 -17.07 -18.58 1.17
N GLN A 97 -16.07 -18.68 0.30
CA GLN A 97 -16.22 -19.25 -1.05
C GLN A 97 -16.50 -20.75 -0.99
N LEU A 98 -15.78 -21.48 -0.13
CA LEU A 98 -16.03 -22.91 0.10
C LEU A 98 -17.44 -23.14 0.66
N LEU A 99 -17.86 -22.36 1.66
CA LEU A 99 -19.19 -22.47 2.24
C LEU A 99 -20.28 -22.18 1.20
N ALA A 100 -20.13 -21.11 0.43
CA ALA A 100 -21.05 -20.77 -0.65
C ALA A 100 -21.14 -21.89 -1.70
N HIS A 101 -19.99 -22.48 -2.07
CA HIS A 101 -19.95 -23.62 -2.96
C HIS A 101 -20.69 -24.83 -2.38
N CYS A 102 -20.47 -25.18 -1.11
CA CYS A 102 -21.12 -26.32 -0.45
C CYS A 102 -22.63 -26.14 -0.25
N LEU A 103 -23.11 -24.91 -0.02
CA LEU A 103 -24.54 -24.62 0.14
C LEU A 103 -25.31 -24.67 -1.19
N LEU A 104 -24.63 -24.32 -2.29
CA LEU A 104 -25.23 -24.23 -3.63
C LEU A 104 -24.89 -25.43 -4.52
N GLN A 105 -24.10 -26.38 -4.03
CA GLN A 105 -23.62 -27.53 -4.80
C GLN A 105 -24.79 -28.29 -5.45
N ASP A 106 -24.67 -28.61 -6.73
CA ASP A 106 -25.64 -29.36 -7.55
C ASP A 106 -27.04 -28.72 -7.70
N ARG A 107 -27.20 -27.45 -7.30
CA ARG A 107 -28.45 -26.72 -7.50
C ARG A 107 -28.48 -26.05 -8.87
N ASP A 108 -29.57 -26.25 -9.59
CA ASP A 108 -29.82 -25.49 -10.80
C ASP A 108 -30.22 -24.06 -10.42
N LEU A 109 -29.33 -23.12 -10.70
CA LEU A 109 -29.57 -21.68 -10.52
C LEU A 109 -30.17 -21.03 -11.78
N SER A 110 -30.44 -21.81 -12.83
CA SER A 110 -31.05 -21.29 -14.05
C SER A 110 -32.43 -20.71 -13.75
N GLY A 111 -32.61 -19.43 -14.08
CA GLY A 111 -33.86 -18.70 -13.81
C GLY A 111 -34.04 -18.19 -12.38
N VAL A 112 -33.07 -18.38 -11.47
CA VAL A 112 -33.11 -17.78 -10.13
C VAL A 112 -32.61 -16.34 -10.19
N ASN A 113 -33.47 -15.38 -9.86
CA ASN A 113 -33.12 -13.95 -9.85
C ASN A 113 -32.30 -13.54 -8.61
N ASP A 114 -32.49 -14.23 -7.47
CA ASP A 114 -31.76 -13.98 -6.23
C ASP A 114 -31.27 -15.30 -5.60
N PRO A 115 -29.96 -15.60 -5.65
CA PRO A 115 -29.39 -16.81 -5.04
C PRO A 115 -29.64 -16.94 -3.53
N LEU A 116 -29.92 -15.85 -2.82
CA LEU A 116 -30.26 -15.91 -1.38
C LEU A 116 -31.61 -16.58 -1.13
N GLN A 117 -32.53 -16.55 -2.11
CA GLN A 117 -33.80 -17.26 -2.01
C GLN A 117 -33.57 -18.77 -1.88
N VAL A 118 -32.59 -19.31 -2.61
CA VAL A 118 -32.22 -20.73 -2.53
C VAL A 118 -31.70 -21.09 -1.14
N ILE A 119 -30.86 -20.23 -0.57
CA ILE A 119 -30.32 -20.42 0.80
C ILE A 119 -31.46 -20.38 1.83
N SER A 120 -32.43 -19.49 1.67
CA SER A 120 -33.55 -19.34 2.60
C SER A 120 -34.49 -20.55 2.69
N LEU A 121 -34.44 -21.43 1.68
CA LEU A 121 -35.31 -22.59 1.55
C LEU A 121 -34.65 -23.91 1.95
N LEU A 122 -33.38 -23.87 2.39
CA LEU A 122 -32.65 -25.07 2.81
C LEU A 122 -33.31 -25.72 4.03
N SER A 123 -33.56 -27.02 3.93
CA SER A 123 -33.97 -27.84 5.05
C SER A 123 -32.80 -28.11 6.01
N THR A 124 -33.12 -28.48 7.25
CA THR A 124 -32.11 -28.88 8.24
C THR A 124 -31.21 -30.00 7.73
N ALA A 125 -31.76 -30.98 6.99
CA ALA A 125 -30.99 -32.10 6.45
C ALA A 125 -29.97 -31.63 5.39
N GLU A 126 -30.37 -30.71 4.51
CA GLU A 126 -29.48 -30.13 3.50
C GLU A 126 -28.36 -29.30 4.13
N ILE A 127 -28.68 -28.52 5.16
CA ILE A 127 -27.68 -27.74 5.91
C ILE A 127 -26.62 -28.67 6.52
N LEU A 128 -27.04 -29.75 7.19
CA LEU A 128 -26.12 -30.71 7.81
C LEU A 128 -25.23 -31.38 6.76
N MET A 129 -25.79 -31.78 5.62
CA MET A 129 -25.02 -32.36 4.51
C MET A 129 -23.99 -31.37 3.95
N SER A 130 -24.40 -30.11 3.71
CA SER A 130 -23.47 -29.06 3.27
C SER A 130 -22.34 -28.80 4.28
N LEU A 131 -22.62 -28.89 5.59
CA LEU A 131 -21.59 -28.76 6.63
C LEU A 131 -20.61 -29.93 6.66
N GLU A 132 -21.07 -31.16 6.38
CA GLU A 132 -20.18 -32.32 6.25
C GLU A 132 -19.24 -32.15 5.06
N ILE A 133 -19.76 -31.71 3.90
CA ILE A 133 -18.96 -31.42 2.71
C ILE A 133 -17.97 -30.28 2.99
N PHE A 134 -18.42 -29.21 3.65
CA PHE A 134 -17.57 -28.10 4.05
C PHE A 134 -16.40 -28.58 4.94
N CYS A 135 -16.70 -29.38 5.97
CA CYS A 135 -15.69 -30.00 6.82
C CYS A 135 -14.70 -30.86 6.03
N GLN A 136 -15.20 -31.59 5.02
CA GLN A 136 -14.34 -32.38 4.15
C GLN A 136 -13.43 -31.49 3.27
N GLY A 137 -13.94 -30.39 2.74
CA GLY A 137 -13.16 -29.39 2.01
C GLY A 137 -12.06 -28.75 2.88
N LEU A 138 -12.37 -28.46 4.16
CA LEU A 138 -11.36 -27.95 5.11
C LEU A 138 -10.20 -28.93 5.29
N LYS A 139 -10.48 -30.23 5.39
CA LYS A 139 -9.44 -31.28 5.51
C LYS A 139 -8.52 -31.32 4.28
N THR A 140 -8.97 -30.87 3.12
CA THR A 140 -8.14 -30.77 1.92
C THR A 140 -7.36 -29.47 1.86
N ILE A 141 -7.99 -28.34 2.19
CA ILE A 141 -7.39 -27.00 2.02
C ILE A 141 -6.36 -26.70 3.12
N ILE A 142 -6.71 -26.93 4.40
CA ILE A 142 -5.89 -26.50 5.54
C ILE A 142 -4.48 -27.12 5.50
N PRO A 143 -4.30 -28.44 5.29
CA PRO A 143 -2.96 -29.02 5.25
C PRO A 143 -2.07 -28.43 4.15
N GLY A 144 -2.62 -28.18 2.96
CA GLY A 144 -1.87 -27.54 1.86
C GLY A 144 -1.43 -26.12 2.22
N MET A 145 -2.31 -25.32 2.83
CA MET A 145 -1.99 -23.97 3.29
C MET A 145 -0.91 -23.98 4.40
N ILE A 146 -0.98 -24.94 5.32
CA ILE A 146 0.04 -25.11 6.37
C ILE A 146 1.40 -25.49 5.78
N GLU A 147 1.45 -26.41 4.81
CA GLU A 147 2.72 -26.79 4.16
C GLU A 147 3.35 -25.63 3.38
N MET A 148 2.52 -24.80 2.71
CA MET A 148 3.01 -23.56 2.08
C MET A 148 3.61 -22.61 3.13
N LEU A 149 2.93 -22.42 4.26
CA LEU A 149 3.42 -21.58 5.35
C LEU A 149 4.74 -22.10 5.94
N LYS A 150 4.84 -23.41 6.20
CA LYS A 150 6.09 -24.06 6.65
C LYS A 150 7.22 -23.85 5.65
N THR A 151 6.93 -23.96 4.35
CA THR A 151 7.90 -23.75 3.29
C THR A 151 8.38 -22.30 3.26
N ALA A 152 7.47 -21.34 3.45
CA ALA A 152 7.82 -19.92 3.56
C ALA A 152 8.73 -19.66 4.77
N TYR A 153 8.38 -20.12 5.97
CA TYR A 153 9.23 -19.93 7.16
C TYR A 153 10.62 -20.57 6.99
N LYS A 154 10.71 -21.78 6.43
CA LYS A 154 12.00 -22.40 6.11
C LYS A 154 12.85 -21.57 5.14
N ALA A 155 12.22 -20.91 4.17
CA ALA A 155 12.92 -20.05 3.23
C ALA A 155 13.36 -18.73 3.89
N MET A 156 12.55 -18.17 4.79
CA MET A 156 12.91 -16.99 5.59
C MET A 156 14.10 -17.28 6.52
N ASP A 157 14.08 -18.39 7.27
CA ASP A 157 15.18 -18.76 8.18
C ASP A 157 16.50 -18.90 7.43
N LYS A 158 16.48 -19.51 6.23
CA LYS A 158 17.65 -19.63 5.35
C LYS A 158 18.14 -18.26 4.88
N ALA A 159 17.24 -17.34 4.56
CA ALA A 159 17.60 -16.00 4.14
C ALA A 159 18.21 -15.20 5.30
N GLU A 160 17.64 -15.27 6.51
CA GLU A 160 18.14 -14.58 7.70
C GLU A 160 19.53 -15.07 8.11
N GLN A 161 19.78 -16.39 8.09
CA GLN A 161 21.10 -16.97 8.38
C GLN A 161 22.19 -16.56 7.37
N GLY A 162 21.80 -16.17 6.15
CA GLY A 162 22.70 -15.63 5.12
C GLY A 162 22.85 -14.11 5.11
N ASN A 163 22.05 -13.37 5.89
CA ASN A 163 21.81 -11.93 5.70
C ASN A 163 22.57 -10.98 6.64
N SER A 164 23.72 -11.37 7.18
CA SER A 164 24.58 -10.43 7.94
C SER A 164 25.10 -9.23 7.12
N LYS A 165 24.86 -9.21 5.79
CA LYS A 165 25.35 -8.20 4.86
C LYS A 165 24.39 -7.02 4.61
N PHE A 166 23.09 -7.15 4.85
CA PHE A 166 22.11 -6.12 4.49
C PHE A 166 21.57 -5.39 5.72
N ALA A 167 21.80 -4.08 5.79
CA ALA A 167 21.12 -3.21 6.74
C ALA A 167 19.68 -2.94 6.27
N THR A 168 18.72 -3.07 7.18
CA THR A 168 17.34 -2.61 6.97
C THR A 168 17.18 -1.19 7.50
N PHE A 169 16.21 -0.45 6.97
CA PHE A 169 15.89 0.90 7.43
C PHE A 169 14.38 1.13 7.48
N LYS A 170 13.95 1.96 8.43
CA LYS A 170 12.56 2.40 8.51
C LYS A 170 12.26 3.31 7.33
N MET A 171 11.09 3.12 6.74
CA MET A 171 10.64 3.92 5.62
C MET A 171 10.54 5.40 6.01
N ASN A 172 11.23 6.25 5.28
CA ASN A 172 11.08 7.69 5.43
C ASN A 172 9.78 8.13 4.73
N CYS A 173 8.76 8.43 5.52
CA CYS A 173 7.40 8.73 5.08
C CYS A 173 6.79 9.83 5.97
N GLY A 174 5.67 10.41 5.54
CA GLY A 174 4.96 11.43 6.30
C GLY A 174 3.87 10.82 7.18
N VAL A 175 3.37 11.61 8.12
CA VAL A 175 2.23 11.24 8.98
C VAL A 175 0.93 11.93 8.52
N VAL A 176 -0.21 11.62 9.15
CA VAL A 176 -1.51 12.25 8.84
C VAL A 176 -1.44 13.78 8.92
N ALA A 177 -0.74 14.33 9.91
CA ALA A 177 -0.56 15.78 10.03
C ALA A 177 0.13 16.40 8.80
N ASP A 178 1.02 15.67 8.14
CA ASP A 178 1.69 16.14 6.93
C ASP A 178 0.76 16.11 5.71
N PHE A 179 -0.15 15.15 5.65
CA PHE A 179 -1.20 15.09 4.62
C PHE A 179 -2.02 16.38 4.62
N HIS A 180 -2.39 16.90 5.79
CA HIS A 180 -3.16 18.12 5.93
C HIS A 180 -2.39 19.40 5.57
N LYS A 181 -1.05 19.41 5.64
CA LYS A 181 -0.23 20.53 5.14
C LYS A 181 -0.26 20.61 3.61
N GLY A 182 -0.45 19.46 2.96
CA GLY A 182 -0.55 19.32 1.52
C GLY A 182 0.75 19.65 0.77
N LEU A 183 0.66 19.56 -0.56
CA LEU A 183 1.81 19.72 -1.45
C LEU A 183 2.48 21.10 -1.35
N THR A 184 1.69 22.17 -1.19
CA THR A 184 2.21 23.54 -1.10
C THR A 184 3.15 23.72 0.10
N GLY A 185 2.84 23.11 1.25
CA GLY A 185 3.73 23.13 2.41
C GLY A 185 5.05 22.39 2.17
N ARG A 186 5.11 21.51 1.15
CA ARG A 186 6.28 20.71 0.82
C ARG A 186 7.19 21.36 -0.22
N VAL A 187 6.61 21.80 -1.35
CA VAL A 187 7.38 22.32 -2.50
C VAL A 187 7.23 23.82 -2.73
N GLY A 188 6.27 24.48 -2.08
CA GLY A 188 5.93 25.90 -2.30
C GLY A 188 4.80 26.11 -3.31
N TYR A 189 4.55 27.38 -3.65
CA TYR A 189 3.50 27.77 -4.60
C TYR A 189 4.00 27.68 -6.05
N PRO A 190 3.16 27.24 -7.00
CA PRO A 190 3.52 27.23 -8.41
C PRO A 190 3.53 28.66 -8.99
N HIS A 191 4.30 28.85 -10.07
CA HIS A 191 4.23 30.09 -10.84
C HIS A 191 2.86 30.22 -11.55
N LEU A 192 2.31 31.44 -11.67
CA LEU A 192 0.99 31.68 -12.32
C LEU A 192 1.00 31.42 -13.84
N ASN A 193 2.17 31.57 -14.46
CA ASN A 193 2.40 31.17 -15.84
C ASN A 193 3.20 29.85 -15.83
N PHE A 194 2.51 28.74 -16.09
CA PHE A 194 3.08 27.39 -15.97
C PHE A 194 4.22 27.13 -16.96
N ASP A 195 4.08 27.56 -18.22
CA ASP A 195 5.11 27.39 -19.26
C ASP A 195 6.43 28.06 -18.84
N LYS A 196 6.35 29.33 -18.43
CA LYS A 196 7.52 30.07 -17.92
C LYS A 196 8.11 29.43 -16.67
N GLY A 197 7.27 29.05 -15.70
CA GLY A 197 7.73 28.48 -14.44
C GLY A 197 8.43 27.14 -14.62
N MET A 198 7.89 26.27 -15.49
CA MET A 198 8.51 24.99 -15.84
C MET A 198 9.83 25.20 -16.59
N GLU A 199 9.90 26.14 -17.55
CA GLU A 199 11.16 26.42 -18.25
C GLU A 199 12.24 26.96 -17.29
N GLU A 200 11.90 27.87 -16.38
CA GLU A 200 12.84 28.36 -15.37
C GLU A 200 13.37 27.24 -14.46
N GLU A 201 12.49 26.36 -13.98
CA GLU A 201 12.84 25.22 -13.11
C GLU A 201 13.82 24.24 -13.77
N HIS A 202 13.70 24.03 -15.09
CA HIS A 202 14.53 23.06 -15.81
C HIS A 202 15.75 23.65 -16.50
N CYS A 203 15.72 24.93 -16.88
CA CYS A 203 16.73 25.51 -17.77
C CYS A 203 17.57 26.63 -17.13
N ILE A 204 17.14 27.18 -15.99
CA ILE A 204 17.75 28.37 -15.38
C ILE A 204 18.12 28.14 -13.92
N LYS A 205 17.21 27.57 -13.12
CA LYS A 205 17.40 27.39 -11.68
C LYS A 205 18.44 26.32 -11.36
N ALA A 206 18.86 26.27 -10.11
CA ALA A 206 19.91 25.36 -9.64
C ALA A 206 19.62 23.90 -10.00
N GLY A 207 20.68 23.16 -10.34
CA GLY A 207 20.60 21.77 -10.78
C GLY A 207 20.24 21.56 -12.25
N CYS A 208 19.87 22.61 -13.01
CA CYS A 208 19.44 22.46 -14.41
C CYS A 208 20.45 21.78 -15.34
N GLU A 209 21.75 21.99 -15.11
CA GLU A 209 22.86 21.37 -15.86
C GLU A 209 23.58 20.28 -15.04
N THR A 210 23.12 19.99 -13.82
CA THR A 210 23.71 18.95 -12.98
C THR A 210 23.35 17.59 -13.55
N PHE A 211 24.37 16.80 -13.90
CA PHE A 211 24.16 15.48 -14.44
C PHE A 211 23.72 14.48 -13.37
N PHE A 212 22.75 13.65 -13.72
CA PHE A 212 22.37 12.47 -12.94
C PHE A 212 22.23 11.24 -13.83
N VAL A 213 22.18 10.06 -13.20
CA VAL A 213 21.91 8.79 -13.87
C VAL A 213 20.61 8.23 -13.30
N SER A 214 19.64 7.91 -14.16
CA SER A 214 18.37 7.34 -13.71
C SER A 214 18.57 5.91 -13.17
N SER A 215 17.99 5.62 -12.00
CA SER A 215 18.15 4.32 -11.33
C SER A 215 17.63 3.16 -12.16
N ASN A 216 16.50 3.34 -12.85
CA ASN A 216 15.79 2.26 -13.53
C ASN A 216 16.36 1.99 -14.93
N TYR A 217 16.81 3.05 -15.62
CA TYR A 217 17.16 2.97 -17.04
C TYR A 217 18.66 3.17 -17.30
N GLY A 218 19.41 3.68 -16.32
CA GLY A 218 20.84 3.98 -16.49
C GLY A 218 21.13 5.13 -17.44
N VAL A 219 20.13 5.99 -17.71
CA VAL A 219 20.27 7.12 -18.63
C VAL A 219 21.00 8.25 -17.91
N ARG A 220 22.13 8.69 -18.47
CA ARG A 220 22.87 9.87 -18.02
C ARG A 220 22.35 11.12 -18.72
N THR A 221 21.85 12.10 -17.98
CA THR A 221 21.19 13.30 -18.54
C THR A 221 21.21 14.48 -17.55
N THR A 222 20.64 15.62 -17.94
CA THR A 222 20.42 16.81 -17.08
C THR A 222 18.95 17.24 -17.16
N PRO A 223 18.41 17.94 -16.14
CA PRO A 223 17.03 18.46 -16.21
C PRO A 223 16.76 19.32 -17.44
N LYS A 224 17.71 20.17 -17.83
CA LYS A 224 17.58 21.01 -19.04
C LYS A 224 17.53 20.18 -20.31
N PHE A 225 18.40 19.16 -20.42
CA PHE A 225 18.42 18.29 -21.59
C PHE A 225 17.09 17.56 -21.75
N GLU A 226 16.56 16.98 -20.67
CA GLU A 226 15.26 16.30 -20.68
C GLU A 226 14.12 17.25 -21.05
N TYR A 227 14.08 18.45 -20.47
CA TYR A 227 13.07 19.46 -20.80
C TYR A 227 13.10 19.87 -22.28
N GLU A 228 14.29 20.26 -22.78
CA GLU A 228 14.47 20.68 -24.18
C GLU A 228 14.16 19.55 -25.16
N MET A 229 14.45 18.29 -24.80
CA MET A 229 14.09 17.13 -25.61
C MET A 229 12.56 16.92 -25.67
N VAL A 230 11.87 16.96 -24.52
CA VAL A 230 10.41 16.75 -24.46
C VAL A 230 9.64 17.83 -25.23
N ILE A 231 10.09 19.08 -25.19
CA ILE A 231 9.46 20.16 -25.96
C ILE A 231 9.91 20.23 -27.43
N GLY A 232 10.75 19.30 -27.88
CA GLY A 232 11.19 19.18 -29.28
C GLY A 232 12.32 20.14 -29.70
N LYS A 233 13.00 20.81 -28.76
CA LYS A 233 14.21 21.60 -29.04
C LYS A 233 15.45 20.71 -29.23
N ARG A 234 15.41 19.44 -28.78
CA ARG A 234 16.48 18.44 -28.97
C ARG A 234 15.95 17.09 -29.42
N THR A 235 16.82 16.31 -30.06
CA THR A 235 16.58 14.90 -30.39
C THR A 235 17.14 13.98 -29.31
N CYS A 236 16.41 12.90 -29.00
CA CYS A 236 16.92 11.85 -28.12
C CYS A 236 18.12 11.15 -28.76
N PRO A 237 19.26 11.01 -28.05
CA PRO A 237 20.40 10.25 -28.53
C PRO A 237 20.05 8.77 -28.71
N ALA A 238 20.60 8.12 -29.74
CA ALA A 238 20.28 6.73 -30.07
C ALA A 238 20.60 5.77 -28.91
N GLU A 239 21.68 6.03 -28.18
CA GLU A 239 22.11 5.27 -27.00
C GLU A 239 21.13 5.37 -25.82
N GLN A 240 20.32 6.43 -25.74
CA GLN A 240 19.31 6.59 -24.69
C GLN A 240 17.97 5.93 -25.05
N ILE A 241 17.81 5.48 -26.29
CA ILE A 241 16.63 4.74 -26.77
C ILE A 241 16.72 3.26 -26.38
N LEU A 242 17.94 2.73 -26.32
CA LEU A 242 18.22 1.31 -26.12
C LEU A 242 18.46 0.98 -24.64
N ASP A 243 18.05 -0.21 -24.23
CA ASP A 243 18.45 -0.79 -22.94
C ASP A 243 19.88 -1.37 -23.02
N LYS A 244 20.37 -1.93 -21.91
CA LYS A 244 21.68 -2.57 -21.83
C LYS A 244 21.85 -3.78 -22.77
N LYS A 245 20.76 -4.33 -23.32
CA LYS A 245 20.76 -5.45 -24.27
C LYS A 245 20.60 -4.97 -25.71
N GLY A 246 20.57 -3.65 -25.95
CA GLY A 246 20.39 -3.08 -27.28
C GLY A 246 18.94 -3.09 -27.78
N VAL A 247 17.96 -3.32 -26.89
CA VAL A 247 16.54 -3.32 -27.24
C VAL A 247 15.99 -1.91 -27.09
N ALA A 248 15.28 -1.40 -28.10
CA ALA A 248 14.62 -0.10 -28.02
C ALA A 248 13.47 -0.15 -27.00
N VAL A 249 13.66 0.54 -25.87
CA VAL A 249 12.70 0.56 -24.75
C VAL A 249 12.17 1.95 -24.46
N ARG A 250 12.90 3.01 -24.82
CA ARG A 250 12.53 4.40 -24.58
C ARG A 250 11.99 5.05 -25.85
N VAL A 251 10.88 5.77 -25.73
CA VAL A 251 10.31 6.61 -26.79
C VAL A 251 10.15 8.03 -26.28
N ILE A 252 10.26 9.03 -27.16
CA ILE A 252 9.91 10.43 -26.83
C ILE A 252 8.62 10.79 -27.57
N PRO A 253 7.47 10.77 -26.89
CA PRO A 253 6.19 11.09 -27.51
C PRO A 253 6.12 12.55 -27.97
N SER A 254 5.46 12.79 -29.11
CA SER A 254 5.18 14.17 -29.56
C SER A 254 4.12 14.82 -28.67
N ILE A 255 4.47 15.94 -28.03
CA ILE A 255 3.55 16.74 -27.20
C ILE A 255 2.34 17.21 -28.01
N GLU A 256 2.53 17.60 -29.27
CA GLU A 256 1.43 18.02 -30.14
C GLU A 256 0.45 16.87 -30.39
N ALA A 257 0.96 15.67 -30.70
CA ALA A 257 0.13 14.50 -30.93
C ALA A 257 -0.60 14.07 -29.66
N LEU A 258 0.08 14.09 -28.51
CA LEU A 258 -0.51 13.74 -27.21
C LEU A 258 -1.58 14.72 -26.77
N THR A 259 -1.42 16.02 -27.04
CA THR A 259 -2.44 17.04 -26.70
C THR A 259 -3.74 16.82 -27.49
N LYS A 260 -3.64 16.25 -28.70
CA LYS A 260 -4.79 15.89 -29.55
C LYS A 260 -5.33 14.48 -29.27
N ASN A 261 -4.74 13.73 -28.34
CA ASN A 261 -5.18 12.39 -27.99
C ASN A 261 -6.58 12.42 -27.35
N LYS A 262 -7.44 11.44 -27.68
CA LYS A 262 -8.82 11.37 -27.18
C LYS A 262 -8.89 11.37 -25.65
N GLN A 263 -7.99 10.67 -24.98
CA GLN A 263 -7.91 10.63 -23.52
C GLN A 263 -7.46 11.97 -22.93
N ALA A 264 -6.48 12.64 -23.54
CA ALA A 264 -6.05 13.98 -23.13
C ALA A 264 -7.21 15.00 -23.22
N LEU A 265 -7.93 14.99 -24.34
CA LEU A 265 -9.08 15.85 -24.59
C LEU A 265 -10.23 15.57 -23.60
N ALA A 266 -10.54 14.30 -23.35
CA ALA A 266 -11.55 13.89 -22.38
C ALA A 266 -11.21 14.35 -20.96
N ALA A 267 -9.93 14.25 -20.56
CA ALA A 267 -9.42 14.72 -19.28
C ALA A 267 -9.24 16.25 -19.21
N LYS A 268 -9.35 16.95 -20.34
CA LYS A 268 -9.07 18.40 -20.48
C LYS A 268 -7.65 18.75 -20.01
N LEU A 269 -6.68 17.96 -20.46
CA LEU A 269 -5.27 18.25 -20.22
C LEU A 269 -4.83 19.47 -21.03
N ILE A 270 -4.06 20.35 -20.39
CA ILE A 270 -3.33 21.43 -21.08
C ILE A 270 -1.95 20.95 -21.54
N LYS A 271 -1.28 21.73 -22.38
CA LYS A 271 0.03 21.37 -22.94
C LYS A 271 1.08 21.13 -21.85
N GLU A 272 1.11 21.97 -20.83
CA GLU A 272 2.06 21.92 -19.72
C GLU A 272 1.88 20.66 -18.88
N GLU A 273 0.63 20.21 -18.69
CA GLU A 273 0.30 18.95 -18.02
C GLU A 273 0.80 17.74 -18.81
N VAL A 274 0.65 17.76 -20.14
CA VAL A 274 1.20 16.72 -21.03
C VAL A 274 2.73 16.70 -20.95
N ILE A 275 3.38 17.87 -20.96
CA ILE A 275 4.85 17.98 -20.81
C ILE A 275 5.30 17.39 -19.47
N ALA A 276 4.65 17.76 -18.36
CA ALA A 276 5.01 17.28 -17.03
C ALA A 276 4.88 15.75 -16.91
N LEU A 277 3.82 15.15 -17.50
CA LEU A 277 3.63 13.70 -17.55
C LEU A 277 4.71 13.00 -18.36
N VAL A 278 5.07 13.54 -19.54
CA VAL A 278 6.13 12.97 -20.38
C VAL A 278 7.49 13.10 -19.68
N LEU A 279 7.77 14.21 -18.99
CA LEU A 279 9.00 14.38 -18.19
C LEU A 279 9.06 13.36 -17.06
N TYR A 280 7.98 13.23 -16.28
CA TYR A 280 7.92 12.31 -15.16
C TYR A 280 8.16 10.86 -15.62
N THR A 281 7.58 10.44 -16.72
CA THR A 281 7.80 9.06 -17.22
C THR A 281 9.18 8.83 -17.81
N GLY A 282 9.98 9.89 -17.98
CA GLY A 282 11.41 9.81 -18.29
C GLY A 282 12.28 9.89 -17.03
N PRO A 283 13.59 10.16 -17.17
CA PRO A 283 14.53 10.28 -16.06
C PRO A 283 14.13 11.29 -14.96
N MET A 284 13.30 12.29 -15.27
CA MET A 284 12.96 13.34 -14.31
C MET A 284 12.12 12.88 -13.11
N PHE A 285 11.49 11.69 -13.13
CA PHE A 285 10.85 11.14 -11.92
C PHE A 285 11.80 11.13 -10.72
N GLN A 286 13.09 10.88 -10.96
CA GLN A 286 14.09 10.78 -9.90
C GLN A 286 14.31 12.13 -9.23
N VAL A 287 14.44 13.20 -10.01
CA VAL A 287 14.63 14.56 -9.48
C VAL A 287 13.39 15.02 -8.72
N TYR A 288 12.20 14.85 -9.30
CA TYR A 288 10.96 15.26 -8.65
C TYR A 288 10.71 14.49 -7.35
N ASN A 289 10.94 13.17 -7.36
CA ASN A 289 10.80 12.36 -6.14
C ASN A 289 11.91 12.64 -5.12
N THR A 290 13.12 13.03 -5.52
CA THR A 290 14.16 13.50 -4.60
C THR A 290 13.71 14.76 -3.86
N VAL A 291 13.12 15.73 -4.57
CA VAL A 291 12.59 16.95 -3.97
C VAL A 291 11.44 16.64 -3.02
N LEU A 292 10.50 15.80 -3.45
CA LEU A 292 9.35 15.42 -2.64
C LEU A 292 9.76 14.64 -1.38
N ARG A 293 10.63 13.64 -1.51
CA ARG A 293 11.11 12.81 -0.38
C ARG A 293 12.21 13.48 0.44
N GLN A 294 12.83 14.54 -0.09
CA GLN A 294 14.02 15.18 0.47
C GLN A 294 15.18 14.19 0.66
N PHE A 295 15.34 13.28 -0.30
CA PHE A 295 16.32 12.20 -0.25
C PHE A 295 16.79 11.80 -1.66
N PRO A 296 18.10 11.60 -1.91
CA PRO A 296 19.23 11.76 -0.97
C PRO A 296 19.37 13.21 -0.46
N ALA A 297 19.78 13.35 0.80
CA ALA A 297 19.72 14.63 1.52
C ALA A 297 20.69 15.68 0.94
N ASP A 298 21.86 15.25 0.49
CA ASP A 298 22.87 16.07 -0.19
C ASP A 298 22.35 16.64 -1.51
N VAL A 299 21.74 15.79 -2.35
CA VAL A 299 21.16 16.19 -3.63
C VAL A 299 19.99 17.17 -3.41
N PHE A 300 19.13 16.91 -2.43
CA PHE A 300 18.05 17.83 -2.07
C PHE A 300 18.58 19.17 -1.57
N ALA A 301 19.58 19.17 -0.69
CA ALA A 301 20.13 20.40 -0.11
C ALA A 301 20.72 21.33 -1.17
N GLU A 302 21.38 20.80 -2.21
CA GLU A 302 21.91 21.59 -3.33
C GLU A 302 20.78 22.28 -4.11
N LEU A 303 19.73 21.53 -4.46
CA LEU A 303 18.55 22.07 -5.16
C LEU A 303 17.82 23.12 -4.31
N ASP A 304 17.68 22.85 -3.01
CA ASP A 304 16.97 23.73 -2.08
C ASP A 304 17.73 25.04 -1.84
N ALA A 305 19.03 24.97 -1.56
CA ALA A 305 19.88 26.15 -1.40
C ALA A 305 19.87 27.05 -2.65
N GLY A 306 19.70 26.43 -3.82
CA GLY A 306 19.55 27.12 -5.10
C GLY A 306 18.11 27.52 -5.46
N GLY A 307 17.15 27.37 -4.56
CA GLY A 307 15.76 27.79 -4.74
C GLY A 307 14.96 26.99 -5.76
N ASN A 308 15.34 25.73 -6.03
CA ASN A 308 14.70 24.90 -7.05
C ASN A 308 14.03 23.64 -6.48
N ARG A 309 12.84 23.83 -5.90
CA ARG A 309 11.96 22.72 -5.47
C ARG A 309 10.94 22.29 -6.52
N TYR A 310 11.12 22.69 -7.78
CA TYR A 310 10.20 22.38 -8.89
C TYR A 310 8.70 22.57 -8.58
N PRO A 311 8.27 23.64 -7.85
CA PRO A 311 6.88 23.77 -7.42
C PRO A 311 5.91 23.78 -8.60
N THR A 312 6.22 24.52 -9.66
CA THR A 312 5.34 24.66 -10.83
C THR A 312 5.14 23.32 -11.50
N THR A 313 6.23 22.62 -11.80
CA THR A 313 6.18 21.34 -12.50
C THR A 313 5.45 20.26 -11.71
N ILE A 314 5.73 20.17 -10.40
CA ILE A 314 5.11 19.16 -9.54
C ILE A 314 3.61 19.43 -9.36
N HIS A 315 3.20 20.68 -9.15
CA HIS A 315 1.76 21.03 -9.08
C HIS A 315 1.03 20.77 -10.41
N VAL A 316 1.65 21.11 -11.54
CA VAL A 316 1.11 20.81 -12.87
C VAL A 316 0.96 19.30 -13.08
N LEU A 317 1.96 18.50 -12.67
CA LEU A 317 1.90 17.05 -12.75
C LEU A 317 0.79 16.46 -11.86
N VAL A 318 0.63 16.96 -10.63
CA VAL A 318 -0.47 16.55 -9.74
C VAL A 318 -1.83 16.83 -10.38
N SER A 319 -2.03 18.01 -10.96
CA SER A 319 -3.25 18.35 -11.70
C SER A 319 -3.50 17.37 -12.86
N ALA A 320 -2.45 17.07 -13.63
CA ALA A 320 -2.54 16.15 -14.76
C ALA A 320 -2.97 14.73 -14.34
N VAL A 321 -2.32 14.18 -13.30
CA VAL A 321 -2.62 12.85 -12.75
C VAL A 321 -4.05 12.81 -12.20
N ALA A 322 -4.47 13.82 -11.42
CA ALA A 322 -5.82 13.89 -10.86
C ALA A 322 -6.90 13.94 -11.95
N LYS A 323 -6.68 14.72 -13.01
CA LYS A 323 -7.60 14.79 -14.17
C LYS A 323 -7.71 13.43 -14.86
N LEU A 324 -6.59 12.76 -15.11
CA LEU A 324 -6.57 11.45 -15.77
C LEU A 324 -7.26 10.38 -14.92
N ALA A 325 -6.92 10.29 -13.63
CA ALA A 325 -7.50 9.33 -12.69
C ALA A 325 -9.04 9.40 -12.67
N ARG A 326 -9.60 10.61 -12.67
CA ARG A 326 -11.05 10.84 -12.68
C ARG A 326 -11.74 10.37 -13.96
N THR A 327 -11.07 10.48 -15.10
CA THR A 327 -11.63 10.11 -16.42
C THR A 327 -11.35 8.68 -16.85
N ALA A 328 -10.43 7.99 -16.18
CA ALA A 328 -10.09 6.62 -16.50
C ALA A 328 -11.26 5.68 -16.20
N ARG A 329 -11.50 4.71 -17.10
CA ARG A 329 -12.36 3.57 -16.79
C ARG A 329 -11.70 2.77 -15.67
N LEU A 330 -12.44 2.51 -14.60
CA LEU A 330 -12.00 1.63 -13.52
C LEU A 330 -12.52 0.21 -13.81
N PRO A 331 -11.65 -0.77 -14.13
CA PRO A 331 -12.06 -2.16 -14.18
C PRO A 331 -12.56 -2.62 -12.80
N ALA A 332 -13.64 -3.41 -12.77
CA ALA A 332 -14.12 -4.00 -11.52
C ALA A 332 -13.03 -4.91 -10.93
N GLY A 333 -12.71 -4.71 -9.65
CA GLY A 333 -11.66 -5.48 -8.96
C GLY A 333 -10.23 -5.16 -9.40
N LEU A 334 -9.96 -3.98 -9.98
CA LEU A 334 -8.59 -3.57 -10.29
C LEU A 334 -7.78 -3.43 -8.99
N GLU A 335 -6.77 -4.28 -8.85
CA GLU A 335 -5.73 -4.17 -7.84
C GLU A 335 -4.44 -3.66 -8.49
N LEU A 336 -3.73 -2.77 -7.79
CA LEU A 336 -2.45 -2.22 -8.23
C LEU A 336 -1.36 -2.64 -7.25
N TYR A 337 -0.15 -2.90 -7.76
CA TYR A 337 0.93 -3.50 -6.99
C TYR A 337 2.20 -2.65 -7.04
N ARG A 338 2.95 -2.61 -5.93
CA ARG A 338 4.26 -1.95 -5.85
C ARG A 338 5.25 -2.72 -4.99
N GLY A 339 6.39 -3.08 -5.56
CA GLY A 339 7.52 -3.61 -4.80
C GLY A 339 8.26 -2.51 -4.02
N LEU A 340 8.73 -2.83 -2.80
CA LEU A 340 9.43 -1.89 -1.92
C LEU A 340 10.94 -2.18 -1.77
N GLY A 341 11.50 -2.99 -2.66
CA GLY A 341 12.93 -3.24 -2.76
C GLY A 341 13.54 -4.08 -1.64
N GLY A 342 12.81 -4.44 -0.59
CA GLY A 342 13.23 -5.49 0.35
C GLY A 342 14.21 -5.10 1.45
N LEU A 343 14.60 -3.82 1.54
CA LEU A 343 15.43 -3.28 2.63
C LEU A 343 14.65 -2.37 3.59
N THR A 344 13.44 -2.00 3.19
CA THR A 344 12.61 -1.03 3.91
C THR A 344 11.62 -1.73 4.82
N GLU A 345 11.51 -1.27 6.06
CA GLU A 345 10.44 -1.62 6.97
C GLU A 345 9.37 -0.54 6.97
N LEU A 346 8.10 -0.95 6.99
CA LEU A 346 6.99 -0.02 7.17
C LEU A 346 7.12 0.71 8.53
N PRO A 347 6.67 1.98 8.60
CA PRO A 347 6.77 2.78 9.80
C PRO A 347 5.86 2.23 10.89
N ASP A 348 6.16 2.55 12.15
CA ASP A 348 5.36 2.05 13.27
C ASP A 348 3.92 2.56 13.22
N SER A 349 3.71 3.77 12.68
CA SER A 349 2.38 4.37 12.42
C SER A 349 1.51 3.56 11.46
N PHE A 350 2.10 2.67 10.65
CA PHE A 350 1.33 1.77 9.78
C PHE A 350 0.66 0.65 10.58
N PHE A 351 1.25 0.26 11.70
CA PHE A 351 0.77 -0.83 12.54
C PHE A 351 0.01 -0.34 13.76
N ARG A 352 0.48 0.75 14.36
CA ARG A 352 -0.06 1.35 15.58
C ARG A 352 -0.93 2.55 15.21
N PRO A 353 -2.23 2.54 15.56
CA PRO A 353 -3.05 3.72 15.39
C PRO A 353 -2.67 4.80 16.40
N ASP A 354 -2.97 6.04 16.03
CA ASP A 354 -2.92 7.19 16.93
C ASP A 354 -4.13 7.25 17.88
N GLU A 355 -4.19 8.29 18.70
CA GLU A 355 -5.28 8.59 19.65
C GLU A 355 -6.67 8.70 18.99
N HIS A 356 -6.74 8.83 17.67
CA HIS A 356 -7.98 8.90 16.89
C HIS A 356 -8.31 7.59 16.16
N GLY A 357 -7.49 6.55 16.33
CA GLY A 357 -7.66 5.27 15.64
C GLY A 357 -7.09 5.27 14.21
N CYS A 358 -6.42 6.35 13.79
CA CYS A 358 -5.86 6.47 12.44
C CYS A 358 -4.50 5.78 12.37
N ARG A 359 -4.28 4.96 11.34
CA ARG A 359 -2.99 4.29 11.08
C ARG A 359 -2.69 4.23 9.60
N GLY A 360 -1.41 4.28 9.27
CA GLY A 360 -0.94 4.33 7.89
C GLY A 360 0.32 5.16 7.77
N TYR A 361 0.59 5.59 6.54
CA TYR A 361 1.66 6.54 6.26
C TYR A 361 1.36 7.34 5.01
N MET A 362 1.94 8.53 4.91
CA MET A 362 1.90 9.33 3.71
C MET A 362 3.13 9.07 2.83
N GLU A 363 2.94 8.70 1.57
CA GLU A 363 4.03 8.69 0.57
C GLU A 363 4.27 10.12 0.09
N TRP A 364 5.51 10.61 0.24
CA TRP A 364 5.89 11.94 -0.19
C TRP A 364 6.00 12.05 -1.71
N GLY A 365 6.58 11.03 -2.37
CA GLY A 365 6.76 11.01 -3.81
C GLY A 365 5.51 10.64 -4.58
N PHE A 366 5.57 10.67 -5.90
CA PHE A 366 4.57 10.00 -6.71
C PHE A 366 4.71 8.47 -6.52
N LEU A 367 3.59 7.81 -6.24
CA LEU A 367 3.55 6.35 -6.09
C LEU A 367 3.32 5.72 -7.46
N SER A 368 4.33 5.03 -7.97
CA SER A 368 4.21 4.22 -9.18
C SER A 368 3.75 2.81 -8.85
N THR A 369 2.71 2.33 -9.53
CA THR A 369 2.11 1.01 -9.31
C THR A 369 1.86 0.31 -10.64
N SER A 370 1.82 -1.03 -10.63
CA SER A 370 1.54 -1.84 -11.82
C SER A 370 0.28 -2.67 -11.61
N SER A 371 -0.50 -2.87 -12.66
CA SER A 371 -1.57 -3.87 -12.66
C SER A 371 -1.05 -5.29 -12.85
N ASP A 372 0.22 -5.44 -13.25
CA ASP A 372 0.89 -6.75 -13.32
C ASP A 372 1.64 -7.03 -12.01
N ARG A 373 1.11 -8.02 -11.27
CA ARG A 373 1.69 -8.48 -10.02
C ARG A 373 3.10 -9.04 -10.20
N ALA A 374 3.37 -9.74 -11.32
CA ALA A 374 4.69 -10.33 -11.55
C ALA A 374 5.77 -9.25 -11.68
N THR A 375 5.47 -8.16 -12.39
CA THR A 375 6.32 -6.96 -12.44
C THR A 375 6.60 -6.42 -11.04
N ALA A 376 5.61 -6.25 -10.18
CA ALA A 376 5.83 -5.74 -8.83
C ALA A 376 6.70 -6.66 -7.95
N ILE A 377 6.59 -7.99 -8.11
CA ILE A 377 7.45 -8.96 -7.41
C ILE A 377 8.92 -8.80 -7.79
N GLN A 378 9.23 -8.44 -9.04
CA GLN A 378 10.62 -8.17 -9.46
C GLN A 378 11.24 -7.02 -8.66
N TYR A 379 10.43 -6.03 -8.27
CA TYR A 379 10.85 -4.89 -7.46
C TYR A 379 10.69 -5.13 -5.94
N SER A 380 10.32 -6.34 -5.51
CA SER A 380 10.10 -6.63 -4.08
C SER A 380 11.40 -6.79 -3.28
N GLY A 381 12.52 -7.12 -3.94
CA GLY A 381 13.78 -7.51 -3.31
C GLY A 381 13.95 -9.02 -3.11
N VAL A 382 12.97 -9.84 -3.51
CA VAL A 382 13.00 -11.30 -3.30
C VAL A 382 14.06 -12.02 -4.14
N ALA A 383 14.30 -11.55 -5.37
CA ALA A 383 15.30 -12.15 -6.26
C ALA A 383 16.73 -11.92 -5.74
N GLU A 384 16.93 -10.82 -5.02
CA GLU A 384 18.17 -10.43 -4.37
C GLU A 384 18.34 -11.06 -2.97
N GLY A 385 17.38 -11.87 -2.50
CA GLY A 385 17.41 -12.49 -1.18
C GLY A 385 17.31 -11.49 -0.02
N ARG A 386 16.74 -10.31 -0.25
CA ARG A 386 16.69 -9.23 0.75
C ARG A 386 15.72 -9.56 1.88
N PRO A 387 16.05 -9.19 3.14
CA PRO A 387 15.36 -9.68 4.33
C PRO A 387 13.91 -9.21 4.48
N ARG A 388 13.51 -8.11 3.83
CA ARG A 388 12.17 -7.52 3.94
C ARG A 388 11.44 -7.51 2.60
N ALA A 389 11.62 -8.54 1.77
CA ALA A 389 10.99 -8.61 0.46
C ALA A 389 9.46 -8.39 0.55
N MET A 390 8.97 -7.32 -0.08
CA MET A 390 7.63 -6.80 0.16
C MET A 390 6.98 -6.22 -1.10
N VAL A 391 5.68 -6.46 -1.24
CA VAL A 391 4.81 -5.87 -2.26
C VAL A 391 3.58 -5.25 -1.58
N LEU A 392 3.32 -3.98 -1.84
CA LEU A 392 2.03 -3.36 -1.53
C LEU A 392 1.00 -3.81 -2.56
N ARG A 393 -0.19 -4.19 -2.09
CA ARG A 393 -1.37 -4.42 -2.92
C ARG A 393 -2.39 -3.33 -2.60
N VAL A 394 -2.52 -2.37 -3.51
CA VAL A 394 -3.37 -1.19 -3.38
C VAL A 394 -4.73 -1.48 -4.02
N THR A 395 -5.77 -1.50 -3.21
CA THR A 395 -7.16 -1.59 -3.70
C THR A 395 -7.57 -0.24 -4.27
N THR A 396 -8.18 -0.26 -5.47
CA THR A 396 -8.62 0.96 -6.15
C THR A 396 -10.13 1.16 -6.03
N GLY A 397 -10.55 2.42 -5.96
CA GLY A 397 -11.95 2.81 -5.85
C GLY A 397 -12.34 3.96 -6.78
N SER A 398 -13.59 4.42 -6.67
CA SER A 398 -14.10 5.52 -7.50
C SER A 398 -13.37 6.84 -7.28
N ILE A 399 -12.88 7.05 -6.05
CA ILE A 399 -12.15 8.25 -5.62
C ILE A 399 -10.65 7.98 -5.65
N ASN A 400 -10.21 6.94 -4.93
CA ASN A 400 -8.79 6.65 -4.74
C ASN A 400 -8.30 5.64 -5.78
N ARG A 401 -7.76 6.17 -6.88
CA ARG A 401 -7.20 5.37 -7.98
C ARG A 401 -6.05 6.08 -8.66
N GLY A 402 -5.00 5.33 -8.98
CA GLY A 402 -3.91 5.80 -9.82
C GLY A 402 -4.35 6.05 -11.26
N ALA A 403 -3.72 7.01 -11.93
CA ALA A 403 -3.92 7.28 -13.35
C ALA A 403 -3.06 6.33 -14.20
N CYS A 404 -3.67 5.61 -15.14
CA CYS A 404 -2.91 4.90 -16.17
C CYS A 404 -2.27 5.91 -17.13
N ILE A 405 -0.94 5.99 -17.13
CA ILE A 405 -0.17 6.95 -17.93
C ILE A 405 0.61 6.30 -19.08
N ARG A 406 0.33 5.04 -19.38
CA ARG A 406 1.00 4.24 -20.41
C ARG A 406 1.18 4.95 -21.75
N TRP A 407 0.15 5.62 -22.25
CA TRP A 407 0.15 6.26 -23.57
C TRP A 407 0.91 7.60 -23.63
N LEU A 408 1.26 8.15 -22.46
CA LEU A 408 2.12 9.33 -22.30
C LEU A 408 3.57 8.93 -22.01
N SER A 409 3.79 7.67 -21.65
CA SER A 409 5.05 7.23 -21.06
C SER A 409 6.18 7.17 -22.08
N GLN A 410 7.38 7.57 -21.64
CA GLN A 410 8.61 7.26 -22.35
C GLN A 410 8.92 5.75 -22.36
N TYR A 411 8.30 4.97 -21.47
CA TYR A 411 8.44 3.50 -21.38
C TYR A 411 7.06 2.80 -21.36
N PRO A 412 6.33 2.76 -22.49
CA PRO A 412 4.94 2.24 -22.53
C PRO A 412 4.78 0.76 -22.16
N SER A 413 5.86 -0.01 -22.10
CA SER A 413 5.83 -1.42 -21.72
C SER A 413 5.61 -1.63 -20.21
N GLU A 414 5.87 -0.62 -19.39
CA GLU A 414 5.77 -0.74 -17.91
C GLU A 414 4.33 -0.69 -17.39
N VAL A 415 3.38 -0.22 -18.21
CA VAL A 415 1.93 -0.11 -17.87
C VAL A 415 1.73 0.53 -16.48
N GLU A 416 2.36 1.69 -16.30
CA GLU A 416 2.37 2.40 -15.03
C GLU A 416 1.01 3.04 -14.69
N TYR A 417 0.60 2.85 -13.44
CA TYR A 417 -0.46 3.58 -12.77
C TYR A 417 0.15 4.50 -11.70
N LEU A 418 -0.05 5.80 -11.87
CA LEU A 418 0.59 6.81 -11.06
C LEU A 418 -0.38 7.44 -10.06
N TRP A 419 0.04 7.53 -8.80
CA TRP A 419 -0.68 8.25 -7.76
C TRP A 419 0.04 9.55 -7.43
N VAL A 420 -0.74 10.55 -7.01
CA VAL A 420 -0.21 11.86 -6.63
C VAL A 420 0.65 11.76 -5.37
N PRO A 421 1.64 12.67 -5.20
CA PRO A 421 2.37 12.79 -3.94
C PRO A 421 1.42 13.14 -2.80
N CYS A 422 1.89 12.89 -1.59
CA CYS A 422 1.10 13.04 -0.38
C CYS A 422 -0.14 12.12 -0.37
N SER A 423 -0.11 10.97 -1.06
CA SER A 423 -1.15 9.94 -0.90
C SER A 423 -0.97 9.23 0.44
N TYR A 424 -2.06 9.05 1.19
CA TYR A 424 -2.03 8.39 2.49
C TYR A 424 -2.44 6.92 2.34
N LEU A 425 -1.55 6.00 2.70
CA LEU A 425 -1.75 4.56 2.57
C LEU A 425 -2.07 3.94 3.92
N GLU A 426 -3.22 3.27 3.99
CA GLU A 426 -3.75 2.63 5.19
C GLU A 426 -3.81 1.11 5.01
N PRO A 427 -3.56 0.31 6.05
CA PRO A 427 -3.72 -1.14 5.97
C PRO A 427 -5.20 -1.52 5.76
N SER A 428 -5.47 -2.28 4.69
CA SER A 428 -6.83 -2.73 4.33
C SER A 428 -7.09 -4.21 4.64
N GLY A 429 -6.10 -4.93 5.15
CA GLY A 429 -6.23 -6.35 5.49
C GLY A 429 -4.97 -6.95 6.10
N ALA A 430 -5.01 -8.27 6.28
CA ALA A 430 -3.90 -9.06 6.78
C ALA A 430 -2.69 -9.05 5.82
N ILE A 431 -1.48 -9.00 6.38
CA ILE A 431 -0.26 -9.22 5.60
C ILE A 431 -0.16 -10.71 5.29
N LEU A 432 0.00 -11.02 4.00
CA LEU A 432 0.09 -12.40 3.51
C LEU A 432 1.54 -12.73 3.20
N LEU A 433 1.99 -13.92 3.60
CA LEU A 433 3.29 -14.47 3.20
C LEU A 433 3.08 -15.35 1.98
N GLU A 434 3.81 -15.07 0.91
CA GLU A 434 3.71 -15.81 -0.34
C GLU A 434 5.07 -16.30 -0.82
N LEU A 435 5.09 -17.48 -1.47
CA LEU A 435 6.27 -17.98 -2.17
C LEU A 435 6.31 -17.38 -3.57
N ALA A 436 7.38 -16.64 -3.87
CA ALA A 436 7.68 -16.21 -5.23
C ALA A 436 8.15 -17.41 -6.07
N GLY A 437 7.98 -17.33 -7.40
CA GLY A 437 8.46 -18.37 -8.32
C GLY A 437 9.98 -18.63 -8.25
N SER A 438 10.76 -17.71 -7.67
CA SER A 438 12.19 -17.87 -7.38
C SER A 438 12.49 -18.73 -6.13
N GLY A 439 11.48 -19.12 -5.36
CA GLY A 439 11.62 -19.86 -4.10
C GLY A 439 11.84 -18.99 -2.85
N GLY A 440 11.93 -17.66 -3.00
CA GLY A 440 11.97 -16.72 -1.88
C GLY A 440 10.58 -16.32 -1.39
N VAL A 441 10.50 -15.73 -0.18
CA VAL A 441 9.23 -15.28 0.42
C VAL A 441 9.03 -13.79 0.19
N VAL A 442 7.80 -13.41 -0.13
CA VAL A 442 7.35 -12.02 -0.27
C VAL A 442 6.21 -11.76 0.71
N SER A 443 6.31 -10.68 1.46
CA SER A 443 5.18 -10.13 2.22
C SER A 443 4.30 -9.30 1.30
N VAL A 444 3.04 -9.69 1.13
CA VAL A 444 2.03 -8.92 0.41
C VAL A 444 1.22 -8.14 1.42
N VAL A 445 1.26 -6.82 1.33
CA VAL A 445 0.64 -5.90 2.29
C VAL A 445 -0.56 -5.23 1.61
N PRO A 446 -1.80 -5.61 1.97
CA PRO A 446 -3.00 -4.95 1.46
C PRO A 446 -3.12 -3.54 2.02
N VAL A 447 -3.30 -2.56 1.14
CA VAL A 447 -3.52 -1.17 1.51
C VAL A 447 -4.67 -0.54 0.71
N CYS A 448 -5.30 0.48 1.28
CA CYS A 448 -6.06 1.48 0.55
C CYS A 448 -5.29 2.80 0.57
N ALA A 449 -5.54 3.63 -0.45
CA ALA A 449 -4.92 4.94 -0.63
C ALA A 449 -5.95 6.05 -0.54
#